data_AF-A0AAF0EFU5-F1
#
_entry.id   AF-A0AAF0EFU5-F1
#
_cell.length_a   1.000
_cell.length_b   1.000
_cell.length_c   1.000
_cell.angle_alpha   90.00
_cell.angle_beta   90.00
_cell.angle_gamma   90.00
#
_symmetry.space_group_name_H-M   'P 1'
#
loop_
_entity.id
_entity.type
_entity.pdbx_description
1 polymer ?
#
loop_
_entity_poly.entity_id
_entity_poly.type
_entity_poly.pdbx_seq_one_letter_code
_entity_poly.pdbx_strand_id
1 'polypeptide(L)'
;MSDSLWADILAIRASLLPDEFSWRGTQDEQEAWESAYQEYQETFSPPAIQQVHVALQVNKALGVSMHARVDAREDLPTISVLLQRSDLVSHDEISRIVQNRLQEARAHEIPHPTFDVVTLLQEAMSEREMACQDQLRAQRPQVPDDRSAYLPACEMKRALFWSHHLVAPSKRKQFAAWCPELDVWGVLKLGYPGFLCFEGAVKDVDEMVRRVKAR
;
A
#
# COMPACT_ATOMS: atom_id res chain seq x y z
N MET A 1 6.31 18.59 -19.48
CA MET A 1 4.97 17.99 -19.68
C MET A 1 5.07 16.47 -19.81
N SER A 2 6.03 15.90 -20.56
CA SER A 2 6.26 14.44 -20.57
C SER A 2 6.74 13.86 -19.22
N ASP A 3 7.47 14.65 -18.43
CA ASP A 3 8.02 14.20 -17.14
C ASP A 3 6.94 13.84 -16.10
N SER A 4 5.79 14.53 -16.10
CA SER A 4 4.71 14.23 -15.14
C SER A 4 4.09 12.85 -15.36
N LEU A 5 3.99 12.40 -16.62
CA LEU A 5 3.49 11.06 -16.96
C LEU A 5 4.42 9.99 -16.42
N TRP A 6 5.72 10.10 -16.69
CA TRP A 6 6.68 9.06 -16.32
C TRP A 6 6.94 9.02 -14.82
N ALA A 7 6.89 10.17 -14.14
CA ALA A 7 6.90 10.22 -12.70
C ALA A 7 5.62 9.62 -12.06
N ASP A 8 4.44 9.79 -12.68
CA ASP A 8 3.18 9.16 -12.25
C ASP A 8 3.28 7.62 -12.38
N ILE A 9 3.76 7.13 -13.53
CA ILE A 9 4.00 5.70 -13.74
C ILE A 9 5.06 5.15 -12.76
N LEU A 10 6.12 5.89 -12.48
CA LEU A 10 7.14 5.49 -11.52
C LEU A 10 6.55 5.34 -10.11
N ALA A 11 5.71 6.29 -9.68
CA ALA A 11 5.00 6.19 -8.41
C ALA A 11 4.09 4.96 -8.35
N ILE A 12 3.33 4.70 -9.42
CA ILE A 12 2.47 3.51 -9.52
C ILE A 12 3.31 2.23 -9.43
N ARG A 13 4.38 2.11 -10.24
CA ARG A 13 5.24 0.92 -10.28
C ARG A 13 5.95 0.66 -8.95
N ALA A 14 6.30 1.71 -8.20
CA ALA A 14 6.88 1.58 -6.88
C ALA A 14 5.88 1.13 -5.79
N SER A 15 4.57 1.34 -6.02
CA SER A 15 3.51 1.03 -5.05
C SER A 15 2.82 -0.31 -5.24
N LEU A 16 2.98 -0.94 -6.41
CA LEU A 16 2.30 -2.17 -6.79
C LEU A 16 3.25 -3.36 -6.86
N LEU A 17 2.71 -4.56 -6.60
CA LEU A 17 3.44 -5.79 -6.88
C LEU A 17 3.56 -6.04 -8.40
N PRO A 18 4.55 -6.85 -8.85
CA PRO A 18 4.74 -7.11 -10.27
C PRO A 18 3.52 -7.69 -10.99
N ASP A 19 2.69 -8.48 -10.30
CA ASP A 19 1.47 -9.09 -10.83
C ASP A 19 0.24 -8.18 -10.75
N GLU A 20 0.36 -7.00 -10.12
CA GLU A 20 -0.71 -6.01 -9.98
C GLU A 20 -0.63 -4.91 -11.04
N PHE A 21 0.42 -4.90 -11.85
CA PHE A 21 0.64 -3.94 -12.92
C PHE A 21 0.83 -4.67 -14.26
N SER A 22 0.16 -4.20 -15.30
CA SER A 22 0.45 -4.60 -16.67
C SER A 22 0.23 -3.45 -17.66
N TRP A 23 1.03 -3.45 -18.72
CA TRP A 23 0.84 -2.57 -19.86
C TRP A 23 -0.34 -3.04 -20.72
N ARG A 24 -1.12 -2.11 -21.27
CA ARG A 24 -2.29 -2.41 -22.10
C ARG A 24 -2.14 -1.85 -23.51
N GLY A 25 -1.49 -2.61 -24.38
CA GLY A 25 -1.28 -2.25 -25.79
C GLY A 25 -1.01 -3.49 -26.65
N THR A 26 -0.55 -3.29 -27.87
CA THR A 26 0.06 -4.36 -28.68
C THR A 26 1.35 -4.85 -28.01
N GLN A 27 1.85 -6.04 -28.40
CA GLN A 27 3.09 -6.55 -27.84
C GLN A 27 4.26 -5.56 -28.03
N ASP A 28 4.39 -5.00 -29.23
CA ASP A 28 5.43 -4.01 -29.56
C ASP A 28 5.31 -2.74 -28.69
N GLU A 29 4.08 -2.27 -28.42
CA GLU A 29 3.84 -1.13 -27.54
C GLU A 29 4.23 -1.43 -26.09
N GLN A 30 3.87 -2.60 -25.59
CA GLN A 30 4.20 -3.02 -24.21
C GLN A 30 5.72 -3.13 -24.02
N GLU A 31 6.43 -3.73 -24.99
CA GLU A 31 7.89 -3.84 -24.98
C GLU A 31 8.57 -2.46 -25.06
N ALA A 32 8.05 -1.55 -25.89
CA ALA A 32 8.53 -0.18 -26.00
C ALA A 32 8.30 0.61 -24.70
N TRP A 33 7.13 0.49 -24.06
CA TRP A 33 6.84 1.17 -22.80
C TRP A 33 7.65 0.62 -21.63
N GLU A 34 7.85 -0.70 -21.55
CA GLU A 34 8.70 -1.30 -20.52
C GLU A 34 10.17 -0.88 -20.69
N SER A 35 10.68 -0.87 -21.92
CA SER A 35 12.05 -0.41 -22.19
C SER A 35 12.23 1.06 -21.81
N ALA A 36 11.26 1.90 -22.16
CA ALA A 36 11.25 3.32 -21.82
C ALA A 36 11.14 3.58 -20.31
N TYR A 37 10.36 2.75 -19.59
CA TYR A 37 10.28 2.78 -18.13
C TYR A 37 11.63 2.48 -17.47
N GLN A 38 12.32 1.43 -17.94
CA GLN A 38 13.64 1.03 -17.42
C GLN A 38 14.67 2.14 -17.64
N GLU A 39 14.72 2.72 -18.85
CA GLU A 39 15.61 3.84 -19.16
C GLU A 39 15.31 5.08 -18.31
N TYR A 40 14.02 5.40 -18.11
CA TYR A 40 13.60 6.51 -17.25
C TYR A 40 14.01 6.27 -15.79
N GLN A 41 13.89 5.04 -15.28
CA GLN A 41 14.26 4.71 -13.91
C GLN A 41 15.75 4.92 -13.64
N GLU A 42 16.61 4.72 -14.63
CA GLU A 42 18.06 4.91 -14.51
C GLU A 42 18.49 6.36 -14.74
N THR A 43 17.92 7.00 -15.76
CA THR A 43 18.39 8.30 -16.26
C THR A 43 17.59 9.49 -15.74
N PHE A 44 16.36 9.25 -15.28
CA PHE A 44 15.34 10.27 -15.00
C PHE A 44 15.10 11.24 -16.16
N SER A 45 15.42 10.81 -17.39
CA SER A 45 15.20 11.58 -18.61
C SER A 45 13.91 11.09 -19.28
N PRO A 46 12.87 11.95 -19.43
CA PRO A 46 11.59 11.50 -19.95
C PRO A 46 11.71 11.03 -21.41
N PRO A 47 11.28 9.80 -21.72
CA PRO A 47 11.36 9.26 -23.07
C PRO A 47 10.37 9.98 -24.01
N ALA A 48 10.56 9.80 -25.32
CA ALA A 48 9.75 10.47 -26.34
C ALA A 48 8.27 10.06 -26.35
N ILE A 49 7.95 8.90 -25.77
CA ILE A 49 6.59 8.38 -25.63
C ILE A 49 5.74 9.33 -24.78
N GLN A 50 4.64 9.80 -25.36
CA GLN A 50 3.73 10.76 -24.73
C GLN A 50 2.46 10.11 -24.19
N GLN A 51 2.19 8.84 -24.48
CA GLN A 51 0.98 8.17 -24.04
C GLN A 51 1.28 6.73 -23.67
N VAL A 52 0.71 6.29 -22.56
CA VAL A 52 0.76 4.90 -22.10
C VAL A 52 -0.59 4.46 -21.58
N HIS A 53 -0.84 3.16 -21.63
CA HIS A 53 -2.07 2.55 -21.15
C HIS A 53 -1.69 1.46 -20.15
N VAL A 54 -2.29 1.50 -18.97
CA VAL A 54 -1.98 0.59 -17.87
C VAL A 54 -3.24 -0.10 -17.36
N ALA A 55 -3.07 -1.33 -16.90
CA ALA A 55 -4.06 -2.10 -16.17
C ALA A 55 -3.50 -2.46 -14.80
N LEU A 56 -4.26 -2.10 -13.76
CA LEU A 56 -3.85 -2.11 -12.36
C LEU A 56 -4.84 -2.93 -11.55
N GLN A 57 -4.33 -3.83 -10.71
CA GLN A 57 -5.16 -4.59 -9.78
C GLN A 57 -5.34 -3.81 -8.48
N VAL A 58 -6.53 -3.26 -8.24
CA VAL A 58 -6.83 -2.45 -7.06
C VAL A 58 -7.08 -3.33 -5.84
N ASN A 59 -7.95 -4.34 -5.98
CA ASN A 59 -8.24 -5.28 -4.91
C ASN A 59 -8.65 -6.64 -5.50
N LYS A 60 -7.86 -7.69 -5.19
CA LYS A 60 -8.10 -9.05 -5.71
C LYS A 60 -9.32 -9.72 -5.07
N ALA A 61 -9.52 -9.53 -3.76
CA ALA A 61 -10.61 -10.17 -3.02
C ALA A 61 -12.00 -9.69 -3.47
N LEU A 62 -12.11 -8.40 -3.77
CA LEU A 62 -13.32 -7.75 -4.29
C LEU A 62 -13.38 -7.76 -5.83
N GLY A 63 -12.34 -8.25 -6.51
CA GLY A 63 -12.30 -8.31 -7.98
C GLY A 63 -12.39 -6.94 -8.65
N VAL A 64 -11.70 -5.94 -8.09
CA VAL A 64 -11.67 -4.56 -8.59
C VAL A 64 -10.35 -4.32 -9.32
N SER A 65 -10.42 -3.91 -10.58
CA SER A 65 -9.26 -3.51 -11.38
C SER A 65 -9.49 -2.16 -12.06
N MET A 66 -8.42 -1.41 -12.27
CA MET A 66 -8.45 -0.07 -12.87
C MET A 66 -7.64 -0.07 -14.16
N HIS A 67 -8.20 0.50 -15.21
CA HIS A 67 -7.50 0.80 -16.45
C HIS A 67 -7.32 2.30 -16.58
N ALA A 68 -6.12 2.75 -16.89
CA ALA A 68 -5.83 4.16 -17.10
C ALA A 68 -5.09 4.37 -18.42
N ARG A 69 -5.56 5.35 -19.20
CA ARG A 69 -4.80 5.95 -20.30
C ARG A 69 -4.23 7.27 -19.79
N VAL A 70 -2.91 7.34 -19.75
CA VAL A 70 -2.17 8.53 -19.31
C VAL A 70 -1.53 9.15 -20.55
N ASP A 71 -1.84 10.41 -20.82
CA ASP A 71 -1.32 11.15 -21.97
C ASP A 71 -0.69 12.45 -21.49
N ALA A 72 0.59 12.66 -21.80
CA ALA A 72 1.34 13.85 -21.41
C ALA A 72 0.80 15.16 -22.03
N ARG A 73 -0.10 15.05 -23.01
CA ARG A 73 -0.80 16.19 -23.65
C ARG A 73 -2.12 16.54 -22.96
N GLU A 74 -2.63 15.67 -22.09
CA GLU A 74 -3.87 15.85 -21.36
C GLU A 74 -3.57 16.15 -19.88
N ASP A 75 -4.33 17.06 -19.27
CA ASP A 75 -4.15 17.41 -17.85
C ASP A 75 -4.57 16.27 -16.90
N LEU A 76 -5.51 15.42 -17.35
CA LEU A 76 -6.06 14.33 -16.56
C LEU A 76 -6.04 13.01 -17.32
N PRO A 77 -5.80 11.89 -16.64
CA PRO A 77 -5.88 10.57 -17.24
C PRO A 77 -7.33 10.18 -17.54
N THR A 78 -7.51 9.34 -18.55
CA THR A 78 -8.80 8.65 -18.75
C THR A 78 -8.80 7.36 -17.96
N ILE A 79 -9.65 7.26 -16.94
CA ILE A 79 -9.72 6.11 -16.02
C ILE A 79 -11.03 5.35 -16.22
N SER A 80 -10.95 4.02 -16.22
CA SER A 80 -12.10 3.12 -16.22
C SER A 80 -11.88 2.01 -15.20
N VAL A 81 -12.88 1.69 -14.38
CA VAL A 81 -12.77 0.65 -13.36
C VAL A 81 -13.63 -0.54 -13.77
N LEU A 82 -13.05 -1.74 -13.72
CA LEU A 82 -13.72 -3.00 -13.97
C LEU A 82 -14.02 -3.69 -12.64
N LEU A 83 -15.26 -4.14 -12.49
CA LEU A 83 -15.76 -4.84 -11.31
C LEU A 83 -16.17 -6.25 -11.69
N GLN A 84 -15.54 -7.25 -11.08
CA GLN A 84 -15.95 -8.66 -11.24
C GLN A 84 -17.05 -9.05 -10.24
N ARG A 85 -17.12 -8.36 -9.09
CA ARG A 85 -18.07 -8.62 -8.01
C ARG A 85 -18.98 -7.41 -7.74
N SER A 86 -19.88 -7.16 -8.69
CA SER A 86 -20.88 -6.08 -8.56
C SER A 86 -21.89 -6.31 -7.43
N ASP A 87 -21.93 -7.52 -6.86
CA ASP A 87 -22.68 -7.85 -5.63
C ASP A 87 -22.10 -7.17 -4.38
N LEU A 88 -20.79 -6.90 -4.37
CA LEU A 88 -20.10 -6.31 -3.21
C LEU A 88 -19.74 -4.83 -3.40
N VAL A 89 -19.58 -4.40 -4.65
CA VAL A 89 -19.11 -3.05 -4.98
C VAL A 89 -19.99 -2.45 -6.07
N SER A 90 -20.53 -1.26 -5.82
CA SER A 90 -21.39 -0.55 -6.76
C SER A 90 -20.56 0.20 -7.82
N HIS A 91 -20.89 -0.01 -9.10
CA HIS A 91 -20.25 0.70 -10.20
C HIS A 91 -20.46 2.22 -10.12
N ASP A 92 -21.66 2.67 -9.74
CA ASP A 92 -21.98 4.10 -9.64
C ASP A 92 -21.20 4.79 -8.52
N GLU A 93 -20.96 4.05 -7.44
CA GLU A 93 -20.18 4.55 -6.31
C GLU A 93 -18.70 4.70 -6.68
N ILE A 94 -18.11 3.68 -7.30
CA ILE A 94 -16.73 3.72 -7.79
C ILE A 94 -16.54 4.82 -8.84
N SER A 95 -17.46 4.90 -9.79
CA SER A 95 -17.41 5.94 -10.83
C SER A 95 -17.43 7.34 -10.22
N ARG A 96 -18.23 7.53 -9.16
CA ARG A 96 -18.30 8.79 -8.43
C ARG A 96 -17.01 9.09 -7.66
N ILE A 97 -16.42 8.10 -6.99
CA ILE A 97 -15.12 8.26 -6.29
C ILE A 97 -14.05 8.72 -7.28
N VAL A 98 -13.93 8.04 -8.42
CA VAL A 98 -12.94 8.39 -9.46
C VAL A 98 -13.21 9.77 -10.05
N GLN A 99 -14.45 10.08 -10.43
CA GLN A 99 -14.80 11.38 -11.03
C GLN A 99 -14.56 12.54 -10.06
N ASN A 100 -14.99 12.40 -8.81
CA ASN A 100 -14.76 13.42 -7.79
C ASN A 100 -13.26 13.64 -7.59
N ARG A 101 -12.47 12.56 -7.51
CA ARG A 101 -11.04 12.69 -7.28
C ARG A 101 -10.30 13.32 -8.45
N LEU A 102 -10.65 12.98 -9.68
CA LEU A 102 -10.10 13.63 -10.88
C LEU A 102 -10.48 15.12 -10.95
N GLN A 103 -11.68 15.48 -10.52
CA GLN A 103 -12.09 16.88 -10.43
C GLN A 103 -11.29 17.65 -9.37
N GLU A 104 -11.07 17.05 -8.19
CA GLU A 104 -10.23 17.61 -7.14
C GLU A 104 -8.77 17.75 -7.59
N ALA A 105 -8.23 16.74 -8.28
CA ALA A 105 -6.89 16.76 -8.82
C ALA A 105 -6.70 17.92 -9.80
N ARG A 106 -7.71 18.19 -10.64
CA ARG A 106 -7.71 19.34 -11.53
C ARG A 106 -7.81 20.67 -10.79
N ALA A 107 -8.65 20.75 -9.76
CA ALA A 107 -8.86 22.00 -9.02
C ALA A 107 -7.66 22.40 -8.15
N HIS A 108 -6.91 21.43 -7.64
CA HIS A 108 -5.79 21.65 -6.71
C HIS A 108 -4.41 21.35 -7.33
N GLU A 109 -4.35 21.08 -8.63
CA GLU A 109 -3.11 20.73 -9.36
C GLU A 109 -2.34 19.59 -8.67
N ILE A 110 -3.06 18.54 -8.25
CA ILE A 110 -2.46 17.40 -7.55
C ILE A 110 -1.47 16.69 -8.50
N PRO A 111 -0.22 16.48 -8.07
CA PRO A 111 0.75 15.74 -8.86
C PRO A 111 0.35 14.26 -8.96
N HIS A 112 0.62 13.63 -10.10
CA HIS A 112 0.38 12.19 -10.32
C HIS A 112 -1.08 11.76 -10.11
N PRO A 113 -2.03 12.30 -10.92
CA PRO A 113 -3.45 12.02 -10.75
C PRO A 113 -3.80 10.53 -10.89
N THR A 114 -3.04 9.75 -11.68
CA THR A 114 -3.32 8.32 -11.84
C THR A 114 -2.94 7.55 -10.58
N PHE A 115 -1.75 7.83 -10.03
CA PHE A 115 -1.28 7.30 -8.76
C PHE A 115 -2.24 7.62 -7.62
N ASP A 116 -2.66 8.88 -7.53
CA ASP A 116 -3.56 9.35 -6.49
C ASP A 116 -4.91 8.62 -6.52
N VAL A 117 -5.50 8.42 -7.72
CA VAL A 117 -6.73 7.65 -7.86
C VAL A 117 -6.55 6.17 -7.50
N VAL A 118 -5.44 5.52 -7.89
CA VAL A 118 -5.22 4.11 -7.51
C VAL A 118 -5.09 3.96 -5.99
N THR A 119 -4.36 4.87 -5.33
CA THR A 119 -4.21 4.84 -3.86
C THR A 119 -5.55 5.03 -3.17
N LEU A 120 -6.35 6.03 -3.59
CA LEU A 120 -7.68 6.24 -3.04
C LEU A 120 -8.59 5.01 -3.20
N LEU A 121 -8.55 4.38 -4.37
CA LEU A 121 -9.35 3.18 -4.62
C LEU A 121 -8.86 2.00 -3.77
N GLN A 122 -7.54 1.81 -3.62
CA GLN A 122 -6.99 0.76 -2.76
C GLN A 122 -7.44 0.94 -1.31
N GLU A 123 -7.34 2.15 -0.76
CA GLU A 123 -7.79 2.48 0.59
C GLU A 123 -9.29 2.17 0.77
N ALA A 124 -10.13 2.71 -0.13
CA ALA A 124 -11.58 2.49 -0.07
C ALA A 124 -11.96 1.00 -0.21
N MET A 125 -11.24 0.23 -1.02
CA MET A 125 -11.51 -1.19 -1.21
C MET A 125 -11.02 -2.03 -0.03
N SER A 126 -9.89 -1.67 0.58
CA SER A 126 -9.40 -2.34 1.80
C SER A 126 -10.37 -2.17 2.97
N GLU A 127 -10.94 -0.98 3.16
CA GLU A 127 -11.96 -0.74 4.20
C GLU A 127 -13.19 -1.64 4.00
N ARG A 128 -13.65 -1.78 2.75
CA ARG A 128 -14.79 -2.64 2.41
C ARG A 128 -14.49 -4.11 2.57
N GLU A 129 -13.30 -4.53 2.17
CA GLU A 129 -12.87 -5.91 2.33
C GLU A 129 -12.89 -6.31 3.81
N MET A 130 -12.34 -5.46 4.69
CA MET A 130 -12.39 -5.68 6.14
C MET A 130 -13.84 -5.78 6.64
N ALA A 131 -14.72 -4.86 6.25
CA ALA A 131 -16.13 -4.89 6.64
C ALA A 131 -16.84 -6.17 6.16
N CYS A 132 -16.56 -6.63 4.94
CA CYS A 132 -17.11 -7.88 4.41
C CYS A 132 -16.61 -9.10 5.19
N GLN A 133 -15.30 -9.15 5.48
CA GLN A 133 -14.71 -10.23 6.27
C GLN A 133 -15.27 -10.30 7.70
N ASP A 134 -15.48 -9.15 8.34
CA ASP A 134 -16.08 -9.07 9.68
C ASP A 134 -17.53 -9.55 9.68
N GLN A 135 -18.33 -9.17 8.68
CA GLN A 135 -19.70 -9.67 8.52
C GLN A 135 -19.74 -11.19 8.30
N LEU A 136 -18.86 -11.72 7.46
CA LEU A 136 -18.75 -13.16 7.23
C LEU A 136 -18.32 -13.92 8.50
N ARG A 137 -17.45 -13.33 9.33
CA ARG A 137 -17.10 -13.88 10.65
C ARG A 137 -18.30 -13.87 11.61
N ALA A 138 -19.09 -12.80 11.63
CA ALA A 138 -20.25 -12.68 12.50
C ALA A 138 -21.40 -13.64 12.12
N GLN A 139 -21.52 -13.99 10.83
CA GLN A 139 -22.57 -14.90 10.32
C GLN A 139 -22.20 -16.39 10.41
N ARG A 140 -20.96 -16.75 10.75
CA ARG A 140 -20.61 -18.15 10.99
C ARG A 140 -21.40 -18.64 12.22
N PRO A 141 -22.17 -19.74 12.13
CA PRO A 141 -22.83 -20.31 13.29
C PRO A 141 -21.77 -20.59 14.35
N GLN A 142 -21.99 -20.04 15.55
CA GLN A 142 -21.17 -20.34 16.71
C GLN A 142 -21.40 -21.81 17.05
N VAL A 143 -20.62 -22.69 16.43
CA VAL A 143 -20.46 -24.06 16.92
C VAL A 143 -20.02 -23.92 18.37
N PRO A 144 -20.66 -24.59 19.34
CA PRO A 144 -20.18 -24.63 20.72
C PRO A 144 -18.70 -24.96 20.68
N ASP A 145 -17.90 -24.01 21.14
CA ASP A 145 -16.47 -24.05 20.93
C ASP A 145 -15.85 -25.11 21.85
N ASP A 146 -15.74 -26.34 21.36
CA ASP A 146 -14.83 -27.33 21.95
C ASP A 146 -13.35 -26.90 21.76
N ARG A 147 -13.10 -25.70 21.20
CA ARG A 147 -11.79 -25.03 21.14
C ARG A 147 -11.49 -24.13 22.34
N SER A 148 -12.13 -24.35 23.49
CA SER A 148 -11.49 -24.01 24.78
C SER A 148 -10.10 -24.66 24.92
N ALA A 149 -9.77 -25.67 24.10
CA ALA A 149 -8.43 -26.25 23.99
C ALA A 149 -7.43 -25.45 23.10
N TYR A 150 -7.90 -24.46 22.32
CA TYR A 150 -7.07 -23.67 21.39
C TYR A 150 -7.45 -22.18 21.35
N LEU A 151 -7.63 -21.56 22.52
CA LEU A 151 -7.27 -20.15 22.62
C LEU A 151 -5.80 -20.06 22.16
N PRO A 152 -5.40 -19.09 21.31
CA PRO A 152 -3.98 -18.85 21.12
C PRO A 152 -3.42 -18.61 22.51
N ALA A 153 -2.57 -19.52 22.99
CA ALA A 153 -2.05 -19.48 24.36
C ALA A 153 -1.22 -18.21 24.64
N CYS A 154 -1.08 -17.34 23.64
CA CYS A 154 -0.31 -16.12 23.64
C CYS A 154 -1.06 -15.04 22.85
N GLU A 155 -1.48 -13.99 23.54
CA GLU A 155 -1.95 -12.75 22.93
C GLU A 155 -0.73 -11.98 22.41
N MET A 156 -0.75 -11.57 21.14
CA MET A 156 0.38 -10.91 20.47
C MET A 156 0.18 -9.39 20.43
N LYS A 157 1.28 -8.64 20.54
CA LYS A 157 1.31 -7.17 20.52
C LYS A 157 2.43 -6.66 19.63
N ARG A 158 2.19 -5.51 18.99
CA ARG A 158 3.22 -4.73 18.29
C ARG A 158 3.31 -3.32 18.87
N ALA A 159 4.52 -2.82 19.08
CA ALA A 159 4.78 -1.46 19.55
C ALA A 159 5.77 -0.76 18.62
N LEU A 160 5.40 0.43 18.15
CA LEU A 160 6.25 1.28 17.31
C LEU A 160 6.62 2.56 18.05
N PHE A 161 7.92 2.86 18.11
CA PHE A 161 8.44 4.12 18.61
C PHE A 161 9.10 4.89 17.46
N TRP A 162 8.77 6.16 17.37
CA TRP A 162 9.38 7.07 16.43
C TRP A 162 10.11 8.17 17.17
N SER A 163 11.29 8.54 16.68
CA SER A 163 12.07 9.63 17.28
C SER A 163 12.87 10.38 16.22
N HIS A 164 12.92 11.71 16.38
CA HIS A 164 13.74 12.56 15.52
C HIS A 164 15.22 12.20 15.64
N HIS A 165 15.73 11.86 16.84
CA HIS A 165 17.14 11.51 17.04
C HIS A 165 17.29 10.17 17.78
N LEU A 166 17.65 9.10 17.05
CA LEU A 166 17.99 7.80 17.64
C LEU A 166 19.45 7.44 17.38
N VAL A 167 20.37 8.25 17.92
CA VAL A 167 21.80 8.21 17.53
C VAL A 167 22.70 7.49 18.55
N ALA A 168 22.17 7.03 19.69
CA ALA A 168 22.99 6.43 20.75
C ALA A 168 23.40 4.97 20.43
N PRO A 169 24.69 4.65 20.19
CA PRO A 169 25.14 3.29 19.87
C PRO A 169 24.92 2.29 21.02
N SER A 170 24.87 2.79 22.26
CA SER A 170 24.57 2.01 23.47
C SER A 170 23.17 1.39 23.42
N LYS A 171 22.21 2.02 22.73
CA LYS A 171 20.84 1.50 22.59
C LYS A 171 20.81 0.23 21.75
N ARG A 172 21.65 0.11 20.71
CA ARG A 172 21.74 -1.12 19.90
C ARG A 172 22.14 -2.34 20.74
N LYS A 173 23.16 -2.16 21.58
CA LYS A 173 23.64 -3.23 22.46
C LYS A 173 22.58 -3.63 23.49
N GLN A 174 21.84 -2.65 24.02
CA GLN A 174 20.76 -2.89 24.99
C GLN A 174 19.60 -3.66 24.34
N PHE A 175 19.13 -3.25 23.16
CA PHE A 175 18.05 -3.96 22.47
C PHE A 175 18.46 -5.35 21.98
N ALA A 176 19.69 -5.50 21.48
CA ALA A 176 20.22 -6.82 21.12
C ALA A 176 20.28 -7.80 22.31
N ALA A 177 20.41 -7.29 23.54
CA ALA A 177 20.34 -8.10 24.75
C ALA A 177 18.89 -8.36 25.21
N TRP A 178 18.03 -7.35 25.17
CA TRP A 178 16.65 -7.45 25.68
C TRP A 178 15.70 -8.23 24.77
N CYS A 179 15.87 -8.16 23.44
CA CYS A 179 15.01 -8.89 22.49
C CYS A 179 15.00 -10.41 22.77
N PRO A 180 16.16 -11.11 22.84
CA PRO A 180 16.14 -12.53 23.19
C PRO A 180 15.75 -12.79 24.65
N GLU A 181 16.04 -11.87 25.58
CA GLU A 181 15.65 -12.00 27.00
C GLU A 181 14.13 -12.04 27.18
N LEU A 182 13.41 -11.21 26.41
CA LEU A 182 11.95 -11.08 26.48
C LEU A 182 11.24 -11.92 25.42
N ASP A 183 11.95 -12.69 24.60
CA ASP A 183 11.36 -13.38 23.43
C ASP A 183 10.56 -12.44 22.51
N VAL A 184 11.11 -11.24 22.30
CA VAL A 184 10.53 -10.17 21.47
C VAL A 184 11.35 -9.98 20.21
N TRP A 185 10.68 -9.99 19.06
CA TRP A 185 11.27 -9.59 17.79
C TRP A 185 11.42 -8.08 17.74
N GLY A 186 12.59 -7.58 17.35
CA GLY A 186 12.89 -6.16 17.29
C GLY A 186 13.56 -5.74 15.99
N VAL A 187 13.01 -4.71 15.35
CA VAL A 187 13.63 -4.02 14.20
C VAL A 187 13.93 -2.59 14.60
N LEU A 188 15.16 -2.15 14.32
CA LEU A 188 15.64 -0.83 14.69
C LEU A 188 16.36 -0.13 13.54
N LYS A 189 15.95 1.11 13.26
CA LYS A 189 16.66 2.03 12.38
C LYS A 189 17.21 3.17 13.25
N LEU A 190 18.52 3.19 13.45
CA LEU A 190 19.21 4.29 14.14
C LEU A 190 19.50 5.42 13.13
N GLY A 191 19.41 6.67 13.57
CA GLY A 191 19.68 7.83 12.71
C GLY A 191 18.66 8.96 12.85
N TYR A 192 18.50 9.73 11.78
CA TYR A 192 17.61 10.88 11.66
C TYR A 192 16.71 10.73 10.41
N PRO A 193 15.40 10.46 10.55
CA PRO A 193 14.72 9.99 11.77
C PRO A 193 15.03 8.53 12.06
N GLY A 194 14.88 8.14 13.33
CA GLY A 194 15.05 6.76 13.78
C GLY A 194 13.74 6.16 14.30
N PHE A 195 13.59 4.84 14.15
CA PHE A 195 12.44 4.12 14.67
C PHE A 195 12.83 2.78 15.31
N LEU A 196 11.96 2.31 16.21
CA LEU A 196 12.03 1.01 16.86
C LEU A 196 10.68 0.32 16.70
N CYS A 197 10.67 -0.91 16.22
CA CYS A 197 9.48 -1.75 16.14
C CYS A 197 9.72 -3.04 16.94
N PHE A 198 8.78 -3.38 17.82
CA PHE A 198 8.82 -4.59 18.64
C PHE A 198 7.55 -5.40 18.47
N GLU A 199 7.67 -6.71 18.38
CA GLU A 199 6.56 -7.64 18.22
C GLU A 199 6.79 -8.94 19.00
N GLY A 200 5.75 -9.44 19.66
CA GLY A 200 5.83 -10.61 20.53
C GLY A 200 4.61 -10.74 21.42
N ALA A 201 4.69 -11.56 22.47
CA ALA A 201 3.62 -11.69 23.45
C ALA A 201 3.32 -10.35 24.16
N VAL A 202 2.05 -10.07 24.46
CA VAL A 202 1.60 -8.79 25.08
C VAL A 202 2.44 -8.43 26.30
N LYS A 203 2.60 -9.37 27.24
CA LYS A 203 3.35 -9.14 28.50
C LYS A 203 4.81 -8.74 28.25
N ASP A 204 5.43 -9.34 27.24
CA ASP A 204 6.86 -9.19 26.97
C ASP A 204 7.13 -7.92 26.16
N VAL A 205 6.23 -7.59 25.24
CA VAL A 205 6.24 -6.31 24.53
C VAL A 205 5.91 -5.16 25.48
N ASP A 206 5.01 -5.34 26.44
CA ASP A 206 4.73 -4.31 27.46
C ASP A 206 5.92 -4.08 28.39
N GLU A 207 6.63 -5.12 28.77
CA GLU A 207 7.89 -5.00 29.51
C GLU A 207 8.97 -4.31 28.67
N MET A 208 9.09 -4.63 27.37
CA MET A 208 9.97 -3.92 26.44
C MET A 208 9.62 -2.43 26.36
N VAL A 209 8.34 -2.10 26.19
CA VAL A 209 7.84 -0.73 26.16
C VAL A 209 8.16 0.01 27.46
N ARG A 210 8.00 -0.66 28.60
CA ARG A 210 8.34 -0.10 29.92
C ARG A 210 9.84 0.20 30.03
N ARG A 211 10.72 -0.72 29.60
CA ARG A 211 12.19 -0.52 29.60
C ARG A 211 12.62 0.62 28.67
N VAL A 212 11.98 0.76 27.51
CA VAL A 212 12.22 1.85 26.56
C VAL A 212 11.82 3.20 27.16
N LYS A 213 10.65 3.28 27.82
CA LYS A 213 10.12 4.53 28.41
C LYS A 213 10.80 4.95 29.71
N ALA A 214 11.38 4.01 30.46
CA ALA A 214 12.04 4.30 31.74
C ALA A 214 13.44 4.93 31.60
N ARG A 215 13.88 5.29 30.39
CA ARG A 215 15.22 5.81 30.09
C ARG A 215 15.19 7.00 29.15
#